data_AF-A0A5D0VR36-F1
#
_entry.id   AF-A0A5D0VR36-F1
#
_cell.length_a   1.000
_cell.length_b   1.000
_cell.length_c   1.000
_cell.angle_alpha   90.00
_cell.angle_beta   90.00
_cell.angle_gamma   90.00
#
_symmetry.space_group_name_H-M   'P 1'
#
loop_
_entity.id
_entity.type
_entity.pdbx_description
1 polymer ?
#
loop_
_entity_poly.entity_id
_entity_poly.type
_entity_poly.pdbx_seq_one_letter_code
_entity_poly.pdbx_strand_id
1 'polypeptide(L)'
;MKKTLIASAIAAATFSGSVFAQSEMSASELAAKMDSMPSVYGNIQYVLKHTNVDGAGSTVEHADNGSTLGVKHDHEIAPGITGFFKLELEGINADDKSSSNGIDALDEAYVGVKGDSFGQVWVGSDDSVYESAIVKIGNFHEVGSDIFANYETGEGDLVQYMSPSFGGLTLSAAVQVNGDNDTKGGSEKSYPYQLVATYAVDALEISAGVDSNDGGAGPNNENSYGLTATYSAGDFSVIGEYQTRKDVNDIVGVMGVYTMGANQFALSYQMLDDDASGDKNDTIILQALHNVSDHMYVYFEGYLSGADSAIYEDPDTGAANAGDEQSIASVGAVYYF
;
A
#
# COMPACT_ATOMS: atom_id res chain seq x y z
N MET A 1 27.30 -40.19 22.15
CA MET A 1 26.30 -40.24 21.07
C MET A 1 26.21 -38.86 20.46
N LYS A 2 26.61 -38.75 19.18
CA LYS A 2 26.57 -37.52 18.40
C LYS A 2 25.12 -37.10 18.20
N LYS A 3 24.77 -35.84 18.46
CA LYS A 3 23.55 -35.22 17.92
C LYS A 3 23.98 -34.10 16.98
N THR A 4 23.64 -34.34 15.73
CA THR A 4 23.94 -33.57 14.53
C THR A 4 23.20 -32.24 14.62
N LEU A 5 23.93 -31.13 14.76
CA LEU A 5 23.42 -29.80 14.41
C LEU A 5 23.53 -29.71 12.89
N ILE A 6 22.40 -29.86 12.20
CA ILE A 6 22.30 -29.42 10.81
C ILE A 6 22.09 -27.91 10.92
N ALA A 7 23.21 -27.18 10.92
CA ALA A 7 23.22 -25.78 10.54
C ALA A 7 22.83 -25.75 9.07
N SER A 8 21.69 -25.15 8.75
CA SER A 8 21.28 -24.85 7.38
C SER A 8 22.29 -23.88 6.77
N ALA A 9 23.33 -24.44 6.17
CA ALA A 9 24.09 -23.78 5.13
C ALA A 9 23.21 -23.77 3.88
N ILE A 10 22.97 -22.57 3.32
CA ILE A 10 22.92 -22.22 1.89
C ILE A 10 22.15 -20.89 1.78
N ALA A 11 22.90 -19.80 1.62
CA ALA A 11 22.59 -18.62 0.79
C ALA A 11 23.63 -17.51 1.07
N ALA A 12 24.92 -17.82 0.98
CA ALA A 12 25.98 -16.81 1.03
C ALA A 12 27.06 -17.18 0.00
N ALA A 13 26.63 -17.32 -1.26
CA ALA A 13 27.54 -17.54 -2.37
C ALA A 13 26.91 -16.98 -3.63
N THR A 14 26.88 -15.64 -3.75
CA THR A 14 26.98 -14.88 -5.02
C THR A 14 26.74 -13.39 -4.75
N PHE A 15 27.71 -12.73 -4.13
CA PHE A 15 28.12 -11.39 -4.59
C PHE A 15 29.64 -11.41 -4.65
N SER A 16 30.15 -10.94 -5.78
CA SER A 16 31.48 -11.17 -6.34
C SER A 16 32.66 -10.95 -5.38
N GLY A 17 33.58 -11.92 -5.37
CA GLY A 17 35.01 -11.61 -5.15
C GLY A 17 35.64 -12.05 -3.84
N SER A 18 35.35 -13.24 -3.30
CA SER A 18 36.39 -14.10 -2.71
C SER A 18 35.81 -15.38 -2.08
N VAL A 19 36.18 -16.51 -2.66
CA VAL A 19 36.18 -17.80 -1.96
C VAL A 19 37.34 -17.75 -0.97
N PHE A 20 37.09 -17.30 0.26
CA PHE A 20 38.01 -17.55 1.36
C PHE A 20 37.46 -18.62 2.29
N ALA A 21 38.36 -19.57 2.54
CA ALA A 21 38.20 -20.74 3.36
C ALA A 21 37.66 -20.39 4.76
N GLN A 22 36.87 -21.33 5.26
CA GLN A 22 36.32 -21.44 6.60
C GLN A 22 37.36 -21.15 7.71
N SER A 23 37.59 -19.88 8.03
CA SER A 23 38.12 -19.44 9.32
C SER A 23 36.95 -19.28 10.29
N GLU A 24 37.11 -19.70 11.55
CA GLU A 24 36.12 -19.44 12.60
C GLU A 24 35.96 -17.92 12.76
N MET A 25 34.89 -17.37 12.17
CA MET A 25 34.50 -15.98 12.37
C MET A 25 34.14 -15.78 13.85
N SER A 26 34.61 -14.69 14.45
CA SER A 26 34.13 -14.30 15.78
C SER A 26 32.63 -14.01 15.74
N ALA A 27 31.96 -14.12 16.90
CA ALA A 27 30.53 -13.80 16.99
C ALA A 27 30.21 -12.38 16.52
N SER A 28 31.11 -11.41 16.74
CA SER A 28 30.98 -10.03 16.27
C SER A 28 31.13 -9.90 14.75
N GLU A 29 32.07 -10.64 14.14
CA GLU A 29 32.21 -10.66 12.67
C GLU A 29 31.02 -11.36 12.01
N LEU A 30 30.48 -12.40 12.65
CA LEU A 30 29.28 -13.08 12.17
C LEU A 30 28.06 -12.16 12.27
N ALA A 31 27.88 -11.47 13.40
CA ALA A 31 26.79 -10.50 13.58
C ALA A 31 26.88 -9.36 12.55
N ALA A 32 28.05 -8.74 12.39
CA ALA A 32 28.26 -7.70 11.40
C ALA A 32 28.01 -8.19 9.96
N LYS A 33 28.36 -9.45 9.66
CA LYS A 33 28.08 -10.05 8.36
C LYS A 33 26.59 -10.32 8.18
N MET A 34 25.88 -10.79 9.21
CA MET A 34 24.43 -10.98 9.17
C MET A 34 23.68 -9.65 9.00
N ASP A 35 24.09 -8.60 9.72
CA ASP A 35 23.53 -7.24 9.57
C ASP A 35 23.78 -6.67 8.16
N SER A 36 24.83 -7.12 7.48
CA SER A 36 25.12 -6.74 6.09
C SER A 36 24.38 -7.57 5.04
N MET A 37 23.63 -8.61 5.42
CA MET A 37 22.87 -9.44 4.47
C MET A 37 21.50 -8.81 4.15
N PRO A 38 20.96 -9.05 2.95
CA PRO A 38 19.56 -8.76 2.68
C PRO A 38 18.64 -9.45 3.69
N SER A 39 17.59 -8.75 4.09
CA SER A 39 16.55 -9.25 4.98
C SER A 39 15.40 -9.82 4.14
N VAL A 40 15.02 -11.06 4.42
CA VAL A 40 13.75 -11.63 3.94
C VAL A 40 12.66 -11.15 4.88
N TYR A 41 11.53 -10.74 4.34
CA TYR A 41 10.35 -10.34 5.09
C TYR A 41 9.08 -10.72 4.33
N GLY A 42 7.93 -10.56 4.93
CA GLY A 42 6.65 -10.70 4.25
C GLY A 42 5.50 -10.87 5.23
N ASN A 43 4.36 -11.29 4.72
CA ASN A 43 3.19 -11.53 5.54
C ASN A 43 2.29 -12.65 4.98
N ILE A 44 1.46 -13.19 5.86
CA ILE A 44 0.26 -13.95 5.46
C ILE A 44 -0.94 -13.19 6.00
N GLN A 45 -1.86 -12.81 5.11
CA GLN A 45 -3.11 -12.13 5.44
C GLN A 45 -4.27 -13.03 5.05
N TYR A 46 -5.01 -13.51 6.04
CA TYR A 46 -6.11 -14.44 5.81
C TYR A 46 -7.39 -13.85 6.36
N VAL A 47 -8.46 -13.89 5.56
CA VAL A 47 -9.76 -13.33 5.93
C VAL A 47 -10.89 -14.31 5.67
N LEU A 48 -11.87 -14.33 6.57
CA LEU A 48 -13.21 -14.87 6.32
C LEU A 48 -14.14 -13.68 6.14
N LYS A 49 -14.74 -13.55 4.96
CA LYS A 49 -15.56 -12.39 4.57
C LYS A 49 -16.96 -12.86 4.20
N HIS A 50 -17.97 -12.13 4.67
CA HIS A 50 -19.35 -12.24 4.20
C HIS A 50 -19.72 -10.96 3.47
N THR A 51 -20.12 -11.07 2.21
CA THR A 51 -20.60 -9.96 1.39
C THR A 51 -22.06 -10.17 1.04
N ASN A 52 -22.89 -9.14 1.17
CA ASN A 52 -24.29 -9.15 0.76
C ASN A 52 -24.62 -7.87 0.00
N VAL A 53 -25.26 -8.01 -1.16
CA VAL A 53 -25.76 -6.89 -1.97
C VAL A 53 -27.28 -6.92 -1.93
N ASP A 54 -27.92 -5.81 -1.53
CA ASP A 54 -29.38 -5.76 -1.44
C ASP A 54 -30.03 -5.92 -2.82
N GLY A 55 -31.16 -6.63 -2.86
CA GLY A 55 -31.82 -7.00 -4.11
C GLY A 55 -31.08 -8.05 -4.96
N ALA A 56 -29.89 -8.50 -4.55
CA ALA A 56 -29.06 -9.48 -5.22
C ALA A 56 -28.72 -10.68 -4.30
N GLY A 57 -27.51 -11.23 -4.39
CA GLY A 57 -27.04 -12.39 -3.61
C GLY A 57 -26.18 -12.04 -2.39
N SER A 58 -25.75 -13.09 -1.71
CA SER A 58 -24.81 -13.03 -0.58
C SER A 58 -23.87 -14.23 -0.59
N THR A 59 -22.61 -14.04 -0.19
CA THR A 59 -21.63 -15.13 -0.07
C THR A 59 -20.84 -15.05 1.23
N VAL A 60 -20.27 -16.20 1.62
CA VAL A 60 -19.22 -16.31 2.63
C VAL A 60 -18.02 -16.94 1.96
N GLU A 61 -16.87 -16.29 2.04
CA GLU A 61 -15.63 -16.78 1.43
C GLU A 61 -14.45 -16.70 2.39
N HIS A 62 -13.53 -17.63 2.22
CA HIS A 62 -12.16 -17.47 2.65
C HIS A 62 -11.41 -16.76 1.54
N ALA A 63 -10.52 -15.83 1.88
CA ALA A 63 -9.69 -15.13 0.92
C ALA A 63 -8.29 -14.85 1.47
N ASP A 64 -7.31 -14.82 0.57
CA ASP A 64 -6.02 -14.19 0.78
C ASP A 64 -6.17 -12.68 0.58
N ASN A 65 -5.75 -11.89 1.56
CA ASN A 65 -5.98 -10.46 1.61
C ASN A 65 -4.68 -9.66 1.42
N GLY A 66 -3.86 -10.07 0.45
CA GLY A 66 -2.57 -9.42 0.15
C GLY A 66 -1.37 -10.04 0.86
N SER A 67 -1.29 -11.38 0.91
CA SER A 67 -0.09 -12.06 1.40
C SER A 67 1.12 -11.81 0.49
N THR A 68 2.24 -11.38 1.08
CA THR A 68 3.48 -11.06 0.34
C THR A 68 4.71 -11.83 0.82
N LEU A 69 5.72 -11.92 -0.06
CA LEU A 69 7.06 -12.37 0.25
C LEU A 69 8.08 -11.43 -0.39
N GLY A 70 8.97 -10.86 0.42
CA GLY A 70 9.93 -9.87 -0.03
C GLY A 70 11.36 -10.06 0.48
N VAL A 71 12.26 -9.33 -0.17
CA VAL A 71 13.67 -9.16 0.20
C VAL A 71 14.02 -7.68 0.10
N LYS A 72 14.63 -7.13 1.16
CA LYS A 72 15.14 -5.77 1.17
C LYS A 72 16.57 -5.70 1.66
N HIS A 73 17.30 -4.69 1.21
CA HIS A 73 18.67 -4.44 1.65
C HIS A 73 19.00 -2.97 1.53
N ASP A 74 19.84 -2.49 2.44
CA ASP A 74 20.51 -1.21 2.31
C ASP A 74 21.93 -1.28 2.86
N HIS A 75 22.83 -0.47 2.31
CA HIS A 75 24.17 -0.30 2.84
C HIS A 75 24.79 1.03 2.38
N GLU A 76 25.75 1.53 3.15
CA GLU A 76 26.51 2.72 2.78
C GLU A 76 27.40 2.45 1.56
N ILE A 77 27.21 3.22 0.49
CA ILE A 77 27.97 3.12 -0.78
C ILE A 77 29.05 4.22 -0.91
N ALA A 78 28.88 5.32 -0.17
CA ALA A 78 29.85 6.41 0.00
C ALA A 78 29.54 7.16 1.31
N PRO A 79 30.47 7.94 1.90
CA PRO A 79 30.23 8.63 3.16
C PRO A 79 28.93 9.45 3.16
N GLY A 80 27.96 9.05 4.00
CA GLY A 80 26.65 9.69 4.11
C GLY A 80 25.68 9.41 2.95
N ILE A 81 25.95 8.38 2.14
CA ILE A 81 25.10 7.94 1.03
C ILE A 81 24.85 6.43 1.16
N THR A 82 23.58 6.06 1.31
CA THR A 82 23.13 4.68 1.40
C THR A 82 22.43 4.27 0.10
N GLY A 83 22.86 3.17 -0.51
CA GLY A 83 22.12 2.50 -1.57
C GLY A 83 21.15 1.49 -0.97
N PHE A 84 19.97 1.33 -1.56
CA PHE A 84 18.96 0.37 -1.09
C PHE A 84 18.19 -0.25 -2.25
N PHE A 85 17.58 -1.41 -1.99
CA PHE A 85 16.56 -1.99 -2.86
C PHE A 85 15.48 -2.69 -2.04
N LYS A 86 14.30 -2.84 -2.64
CA LYS A 86 13.20 -3.68 -2.18
C LYS A 86 12.69 -4.50 -3.36
N LEU A 87 12.35 -5.77 -3.09
CA LEU A 87 11.61 -6.64 -3.99
C LEU A 87 10.54 -7.31 -3.13
N GLU A 88 9.29 -7.16 -3.49
CA GLU A 88 8.13 -7.76 -2.84
C GLU A 88 7.28 -8.44 -3.90
N LEU A 89 6.91 -9.68 -3.63
CA LEU A 89 6.14 -10.50 -4.54
C LEU A 89 4.82 -10.88 -3.87
N GLU A 90 3.78 -10.98 -4.69
CA GLU A 90 2.41 -11.28 -4.26
C GLU A 90 1.80 -12.42 -5.10
N GLY A 91 0.49 -12.64 -4.99
CA GLY A 91 -0.20 -13.74 -5.63
C GLY A 91 0.01 -15.09 -4.93
N ILE A 92 0.30 -15.06 -3.62
CA ILE A 92 0.54 -16.29 -2.84
C ILE A 92 -0.72 -17.19 -2.82
N ASN A 93 -1.91 -16.59 -2.80
CA ASN A 93 -3.21 -17.29 -2.76
C ASN A 93 -3.27 -18.24 -1.55
N ALA A 94 -3.04 -17.68 -0.36
CA ALA A 94 -2.94 -18.40 0.91
C ALA A 94 -4.21 -19.17 1.30
N ASP A 95 -5.36 -18.81 0.75
CA ASP A 95 -6.67 -19.40 1.00
C ASP A 95 -6.99 -20.63 0.15
N ASP A 96 -6.61 -20.62 -1.13
CA ASP A 96 -6.89 -21.71 -2.06
C ASP A 96 -5.64 -22.21 -2.80
N LYS A 97 -5.13 -23.34 -2.33
CA LYS A 97 -4.00 -24.03 -2.96
C LYS A 97 -4.28 -24.47 -4.40
N SER A 98 -5.54 -24.71 -4.75
CA SER A 98 -5.91 -25.22 -6.08
C SER A 98 -5.95 -24.15 -7.16
N SER A 99 -6.15 -22.88 -6.76
CA SER A 99 -6.05 -21.70 -7.62
C SER A 99 -4.62 -21.13 -7.66
N SER A 100 -3.81 -21.36 -6.61
CA SER A 100 -2.40 -20.90 -6.55
C SER A 100 -1.52 -21.49 -7.65
N ASN A 101 -0.88 -20.62 -8.43
CA ASN A 101 0.20 -20.98 -9.37
C ASN A 101 1.61 -20.78 -8.78
N GLY A 102 1.69 -20.61 -7.45
CA GLY A 102 2.87 -20.06 -6.78
C GLY A 102 2.82 -18.53 -6.76
N ILE A 103 3.97 -17.89 -6.56
CA ILE A 103 4.11 -16.43 -6.68
C ILE A 103 4.03 -16.05 -8.16
N ASP A 104 2.99 -15.32 -8.56
CA ASP A 104 2.71 -14.99 -9.96
C ASP A 104 2.52 -13.50 -10.26
N ALA A 105 2.62 -12.63 -9.24
CA ALA A 105 2.55 -11.19 -9.38
C ALA A 105 3.66 -10.46 -8.60
N LEU A 106 3.84 -9.18 -8.94
CA LEU A 106 4.81 -8.27 -8.35
C LEU A 106 4.05 -7.19 -7.60
N ASP A 107 4.38 -7.02 -6.33
CA ASP A 107 3.84 -5.95 -5.48
C ASP A 107 4.74 -4.72 -5.67
N GLU A 108 5.97 -4.79 -5.17
CA GLU A 108 6.94 -3.71 -5.32
C GLU A 108 8.31 -4.21 -5.80
N ALA A 109 8.99 -3.44 -6.64
CA ALA A 109 10.40 -3.65 -6.95
C ALA A 109 11.09 -2.37 -7.34
N TYR A 110 12.00 -1.89 -6.49
CA TYR A 110 12.74 -0.67 -6.76
C TYR A 110 14.16 -0.68 -6.20
N VAL A 111 14.98 0.20 -6.75
CA VAL A 111 16.34 0.48 -6.31
C VAL A 111 16.54 1.99 -6.17
N GLY A 112 17.30 2.40 -5.17
CA GLY A 112 17.49 3.82 -4.91
C GLY A 112 18.73 4.16 -4.09
N VAL A 113 18.89 5.46 -3.88
CA VAL A 113 19.91 6.04 -3.00
C VAL A 113 19.29 7.09 -2.10
N LYS A 114 19.78 7.14 -0.86
CA LYS A 114 19.37 8.13 0.14
C LYS A 114 20.56 8.73 0.87
N GLY A 115 20.41 9.96 1.33
CA GLY A 115 21.39 10.66 2.14
C GLY A 115 20.83 11.92 2.77
N ASP A 116 21.34 12.28 3.94
CA ASP A 116 20.77 13.34 4.79
C ASP A 116 20.67 14.72 4.11
N SER A 117 21.54 14.98 3.12
CA SER A 117 21.62 16.27 2.44
C SER A 117 20.66 16.45 1.27
N PHE A 118 20.22 15.35 0.64
CA PHE A 118 19.40 15.40 -0.57
C PHE A 118 18.10 14.61 -0.46
N GLY A 119 17.94 13.76 0.56
CA GLY A 119 16.74 12.96 0.76
C GLY A 119 16.90 11.60 0.10
N GLN A 120 15.89 11.16 -0.65
CA GLN A 120 15.82 9.85 -1.28
C GLN A 120 15.38 9.97 -2.74
N VAL A 121 16.01 9.21 -3.63
CA VAL A 121 15.56 8.98 -5.00
C VAL A 121 15.57 7.48 -5.28
N TRP A 122 14.51 6.99 -5.91
CA TRP A 122 14.38 5.58 -6.28
C TRP A 122 13.63 5.43 -7.58
N VAL A 123 13.86 4.28 -8.22
CA VAL A 123 13.29 3.94 -9.53
C VAL A 123 12.81 2.50 -9.49
N GLY A 124 11.61 2.26 -10.02
CA GLY A 124 11.04 0.91 -10.10
C GLY A 124 9.52 0.91 -10.14
N SER A 125 8.95 -0.17 -9.62
CA SER A 125 7.53 -0.32 -9.32
C SER A 125 7.31 -0.13 -7.81
N ASP A 126 6.44 0.78 -7.43
CA ASP A 126 6.17 1.16 -6.04
C ASP A 126 4.89 2.01 -5.96
N ASP A 127 4.29 2.09 -4.78
CA ASP A 127 3.23 3.06 -4.50
C ASP A 127 3.70 4.47 -4.84
N SER A 128 2.82 5.22 -5.47
CA SER A 128 3.15 6.57 -5.92
C SER A 128 3.19 7.56 -4.75
N VAL A 129 4.02 8.60 -4.83
CA VAL A 129 4.10 9.63 -3.75
C VAL A 129 2.75 10.30 -3.48
N TYR A 130 1.89 10.44 -4.49
CA TYR A 130 0.54 10.98 -4.33
C TYR A 130 -0.32 10.02 -3.51
N GLU A 131 -0.37 8.75 -3.92
CA GLU A 131 -1.14 7.71 -3.22
C GLU A 131 -0.77 7.63 -1.74
N SER A 132 0.53 7.43 -1.48
CA SER A 132 1.10 7.32 -0.14
C SER A 132 0.69 8.48 0.80
N ALA A 133 0.53 9.69 0.26
CA ALA A 133 0.24 10.88 1.03
C ALA A 133 -1.25 11.24 1.10
N ILE A 134 -2.01 10.94 0.04
CA ILE A 134 -3.38 11.42 -0.17
C ILE A 134 -4.43 10.35 0.08
N VAL A 135 -4.20 9.09 -0.32
CA VAL A 135 -5.20 8.01 -0.23
C VAL A 135 -5.06 7.34 1.13
N LYS A 136 -5.48 8.04 2.19
CA LYS A 136 -5.31 7.55 3.56
C LYS A 136 -6.44 6.61 3.95
N ILE A 137 -7.68 7.00 3.69
CA ILE A 137 -8.83 6.22 4.17
C ILE A 137 -9.06 4.98 3.29
N GLY A 138 -8.87 5.10 1.98
CA GLY A 138 -8.99 3.98 1.05
C GLY A 138 -8.06 2.81 1.37
N ASN A 139 -6.82 3.12 1.78
CA ASN A 139 -5.75 2.15 2.10
C ASN A 139 -5.65 1.77 3.59
N PHE A 140 -6.55 2.26 4.46
CA PHE A 140 -6.38 2.05 5.91
C PHE A 140 -6.87 0.69 6.40
N HIS A 141 -8.01 0.24 5.87
CA HIS A 141 -8.69 -0.98 6.35
C HIS A 141 -8.19 -2.18 5.57
N GLU A 142 -8.19 -3.34 6.21
CA GLU A 142 -7.59 -4.57 5.68
C GLU A 142 -8.33 -5.03 4.42
N VAL A 143 -9.67 -5.09 4.45
CA VAL A 143 -10.45 -5.45 3.25
C VAL A 143 -10.45 -4.32 2.19
N GLY A 144 -9.97 -3.12 2.54
CA GLY A 144 -9.97 -1.95 1.67
C GLY A 144 -11.35 -1.28 1.56
N SER A 145 -11.35 0.01 1.19
CA SER A 145 -12.59 0.74 0.90
C SER A 145 -12.99 0.58 -0.57
N ASP A 146 -14.29 0.59 -0.87
CA ASP A 146 -14.81 0.69 -2.23
C ASP A 146 -14.70 2.12 -2.81
N ILE A 147 -14.36 3.11 -1.97
CA ILE A 147 -14.02 4.47 -2.37
C ILE A 147 -12.52 4.68 -2.16
N PHE A 148 -11.77 4.71 -3.26
CA PHE A 148 -10.31 4.72 -3.23
C PHE A 148 -9.71 6.08 -3.60
N ALA A 149 -9.62 6.39 -4.89
CA ALA A 149 -8.94 7.56 -5.39
C ALA A 149 -9.39 7.94 -6.81
N ASN A 150 -8.88 9.06 -7.32
CA ASN A 150 -9.22 9.58 -8.65
C ASN A 150 -8.01 10.00 -9.51
N TYR A 151 -6.81 9.55 -9.17
CA TYR A 151 -5.59 9.72 -9.97
C TYR A 151 -5.34 8.50 -10.87
N GLU A 152 -4.46 8.66 -11.87
CA GLU A 152 -4.16 7.64 -12.88
C GLU A 152 -2.68 7.31 -13.04
N THR A 153 -1.76 8.11 -12.48
CA THR A 153 -0.34 7.74 -12.52
C THR A 153 -0.17 6.41 -11.80
N GLY A 154 0.18 5.36 -12.54
CA GLY A 154 0.33 4.03 -11.97
C GLY A 154 1.62 3.85 -11.17
N GLU A 155 1.78 2.67 -10.59
CA GLU A 155 2.90 2.31 -9.70
C GLU A 155 4.16 1.87 -10.43
N GLY A 156 4.06 1.44 -11.69
CA GLY A 156 5.19 0.96 -12.48
C GLY A 156 6.01 2.05 -13.15
N ASP A 157 7.28 1.75 -13.45
CA ASP A 157 8.18 2.61 -14.24
C ASP A 157 8.33 4.04 -13.68
N LEU A 158 8.26 4.16 -12.34
CA LEU A 158 8.34 5.41 -11.62
C LEU A 158 9.79 5.81 -11.35
N VAL A 159 10.06 7.11 -11.45
CA VAL A 159 11.20 7.78 -10.84
C VAL A 159 10.64 8.68 -9.74
N GLN A 160 10.95 8.35 -8.49
CA GLN A 160 10.39 9.02 -7.32
C GLN A 160 11.49 9.72 -6.51
N TYR A 161 11.13 10.84 -5.89
CA TYR A 161 12.00 11.65 -5.05
C TYR A 161 11.25 12.11 -3.80
N MET A 162 11.95 12.09 -2.66
CA MET A 162 11.48 12.68 -1.41
C MET A 162 12.63 13.47 -0.78
N SER A 163 12.41 14.76 -0.52
CA SER A 163 13.40 15.62 0.12
C SER A 163 13.58 15.30 1.62
N PRO A 164 14.71 15.71 2.24
CA PRO A 164 14.78 15.74 3.70
C PRO A 164 13.72 16.69 4.26
N SER A 165 13.32 16.50 5.52
CA SER A 165 12.43 17.47 6.17
C SER A 165 13.19 18.76 6.51
N PHE A 166 12.64 19.91 6.11
CA PHE A 166 13.18 21.24 6.43
C PHE A 166 12.16 22.06 7.23
N GLY A 167 12.26 21.93 8.56
CA GLY A 167 11.34 22.61 9.48
C GLY A 167 9.93 22.02 9.48
N GLY A 168 9.81 20.71 9.26
CA GLY A 168 8.53 20.00 9.19
C GLY A 168 7.99 19.82 7.77
N LEU A 169 8.50 20.58 6.79
CA LEU A 169 8.11 20.46 5.39
C LEU A 169 8.95 19.40 4.67
N THR A 170 8.28 18.47 3.99
CA THR A 170 8.84 17.49 3.07
C THR A 170 8.15 17.68 1.71
N LEU A 171 8.96 17.76 0.66
CA LEU A 171 8.49 17.75 -0.74
C LEU A 171 8.79 16.40 -1.37
N SER A 172 7.81 15.84 -2.06
CA SER A 172 7.90 14.60 -2.81
C SER A 172 7.46 14.80 -4.25
N ALA A 173 8.05 14.05 -5.17
CA ALA A 173 7.74 14.12 -6.59
C ALA A 173 7.88 12.73 -7.22
N ALA A 174 7.05 12.43 -8.21
CA ALA A 174 7.20 11.24 -9.04
C ALA A 174 6.99 11.59 -10.52
N VAL A 175 7.63 10.82 -11.39
CA VAL A 175 7.36 10.82 -12.83
C VAL A 175 7.32 9.37 -13.29
N GLN A 176 6.22 8.98 -13.94
CA GLN A 176 6.13 7.69 -14.63
C GLN A 176 6.70 7.82 -16.04
N VAL A 177 7.44 6.81 -16.50
CA VAL A 177 8.08 6.81 -17.82
C VAL A 177 7.37 5.81 -18.74
N ASN A 178 6.33 6.25 -19.43
CA ASN A 178 5.62 5.42 -20.41
C ASN A 178 6.32 5.53 -21.78
N GLY A 179 7.10 4.50 -22.12
CA GLY A 179 7.97 4.46 -23.31
C GLY A 179 7.26 4.11 -24.63
N ASP A 180 8.04 4.03 -25.72
CA ASP A 180 7.55 3.78 -27.10
C ASP A 180 6.76 2.46 -27.30
N ASN A 181 6.89 1.50 -26.39
CA ASN A 181 6.19 0.21 -26.44
C ASN A 181 5.43 -0.10 -25.14
N ASP A 182 5.24 0.92 -24.31
CA ASP A 182 4.51 0.77 -23.06
C ASP A 182 3.03 1.06 -23.30
N THR A 183 2.20 0.05 -23.10
CA THR A 183 0.74 0.16 -23.30
C THR A 183 0.03 0.77 -22.08
N LYS A 184 0.76 1.04 -20.99
CA LYS A 184 0.18 1.62 -19.76
C LYS A 184 -0.23 3.09 -19.95
N GLY A 185 0.48 3.83 -20.80
CA GLY A 185 0.22 5.24 -21.12
C GLY A 185 -0.65 5.48 -22.36
N GLY A 186 -1.52 4.53 -22.72
CA GLY A 186 -2.24 4.59 -23.99
C GLY A 186 -1.32 4.27 -25.19
N SER A 187 -1.61 4.87 -26.36
CA SER A 187 -0.90 4.56 -27.62
C SER A 187 0.33 5.44 -27.89
N GLU A 188 0.59 6.44 -27.04
CA GLU A 188 1.66 7.42 -27.21
C GLU A 188 2.54 7.48 -25.96
N LYS A 189 3.76 8.01 -26.13
CA LYS A 189 4.64 8.31 -25.00
C LYS A 189 3.97 9.30 -24.06
N SER A 190 4.01 9.02 -22.77
CA SER A 190 3.54 9.93 -21.73
C SER A 190 4.48 9.95 -20.53
N TYR A 191 4.39 11.04 -19.77
CA TYR A 191 5.21 11.29 -18.59
C TYR A 191 4.36 11.91 -17.49
N PRO A 192 3.30 11.23 -17.02
CA PRO A 192 2.49 11.79 -15.95
C PRO A 192 3.36 11.95 -14.70
N TYR A 193 3.09 13.03 -13.96
CA TYR A 193 3.90 13.43 -12.83
C TYR A 193 3.03 13.73 -11.63
N GLN A 194 3.64 13.57 -10.46
CA GLN A 194 3.05 13.88 -9.17
C GLN A 194 3.93 14.83 -8.40
N LEU A 195 3.30 15.72 -7.64
CA LEU A 195 3.97 16.59 -6.68
C LEU A 195 3.17 16.60 -5.39
N VAL A 196 3.86 16.39 -4.26
CA VAL A 196 3.26 16.42 -2.93
C VAL A 196 4.08 17.29 -2.00
N ALA A 197 3.41 18.09 -1.19
CA ALA A 197 3.99 18.80 -0.07
C ALA A 197 3.33 18.32 1.22
N THR A 198 4.13 17.77 2.13
CA THR A 198 3.69 17.32 3.46
C THR A 198 4.33 18.20 4.52
N TYR A 199 3.51 18.77 5.40
CA TYR A 199 3.96 19.56 6.54
C TYR A 199 3.53 18.88 7.84
N ALA A 200 4.52 18.47 8.64
CA ALA A 200 4.31 17.85 9.94
C ALA A 200 4.91 18.70 11.07
N VAL A 201 4.09 19.04 12.07
CA VAL A 201 4.50 19.76 13.27
C VAL A 201 3.69 19.30 14.49
N ASP A 202 4.39 18.90 15.55
CA ASP A 202 3.81 18.37 16.77
C ASP A 202 2.79 17.24 16.51
N ALA A 203 1.51 17.52 16.70
CA ALA A 203 0.39 16.60 16.56
C ALA A 203 -0.28 16.65 15.17
N LEU A 204 0.12 17.59 14.31
CA LEU A 204 -0.55 17.88 13.04
C LEU A 204 0.34 17.48 11.85
N GLU A 205 -0.22 16.72 10.92
CA GLU A 205 0.34 16.45 9.60
C GLU A 205 -0.68 16.88 8.53
N ILE A 206 -0.25 17.62 7.52
CA ILE A 206 -1.06 18.02 6.37
C ILE A 206 -0.30 17.68 5.10
N SER A 207 -0.94 17.00 4.15
CA SER A 207 -0.37 16.79 2.82
C SER A 207 -1.27 17.40 1.76
N ALA A 208 -0.68 18.08 0.79
CA ALA A 208 -1.38 18.53 -0.42
C ALA A 208 -0.64 17.99 -1.64
N GLY A 209 -1.39 17.43 -2.58
CA GLY A 209 -0.86 16.72 -3.73
C GLY A 209 -1.53 17.12 -5.04
N VAL A 210 -0.80 16.94 -6.13
CA VAL A 210 -1.34 16.96 -7.49
C VAL A 210 -0.81 15.74 -8.25
N ASP A 211 -1.69 15.11 -9.01
CA ASP A 211 -1.38 14.14 -10.06
C ASP A 211 -1.79 14.73 -11.41
N SER A 212 -0.92 14.65 -12.41
CA SER A 212 -1.20 15.27 -13.71
C SER A 212 -2.18 14.49 -14.58
N ASN A 213 -2.34 13.18 -14.35
CA ASN A 213 -3.12 12.25 -15.16
C ASN A 213 -2.79 12.33 -16.67
N ASP A 214 -1.61 12.81 -17.03
CA ASP A 214 -1.16 12.93 -18.43
C ASP A 214 -0.73 11.58 -19.02
N GLY A 215 -1.16 10.47 -18.41
CA GLY A 215 -0.88 9.11 -18.83
C GLY A 215 -1.62 8.73 -20.10
N GLY A 216 -2.79 9.31 -20.37
CA GLY A 216 -3.58 9.06 -21.58
C GLY A 216 -4.44 7.78 -21.55
N ALA A 217 -4.56 7.14 -20.38
CA ALA A 217 -5.28 5.88 -20.20
C ALA A 217 -6.71 6.02 -19.66
N GLY A 218 -7.03 7.08 -18.89
CA GLY A 218 -8.36 7.23 -18.32
C GLY A 218 -9.22 8.35 -18.93
N PRO A 219 -10.30 8.76 -18.23
CA PRO A 219 -11.41 9.51 -18.83
C PRO A 219 -11.04 10.87 -19.42
N ASN A 220 -10.01 11.53 -18.90
CA ASN A 220 -9.53 12.83 -19.37
C ASN A 220 -8.08 13.09 -18.91
N ASN A 221 -7.51 14.26 -19.19
CA ASN A 221 -6.19 14.69 -18.71
C ASN A 221 -6.28 15.85 -17.71
N GLU A 222 -7.40 15.96 -16.99
CA GLU A 222 -7.53 16.92 -15.90
C GLU A 222 -6.74 16.42 -14.69
N ASN A 223 -6.04 17.32 -14.01
CA ASN A 223 -5.24 16.95 -12.84
C ASN A 223 -6.15 16.52 -11.67
N SER A 224 -5.67 15.57 -10.86
CA SER A 224 -6.25 15.27 -9.56
C SER A 224 -5.56 16.11 -8.50
N TYR A 225 -6.34 16.66 -7.57
CA TYR A 225 -5.83 17.40 -6.42
C TYR A 225 -6.26 16.71 -5.13
N GLY A 226 -5.32 16.56 -4.22
CA GLY A 226 -5.52 15.88 -2.94
C GLY A 226 -5.15 16.76 -1.76
N LEU A 227 -5.91 16.65 -0.67
CA LEU A 227 -5.61 17.25 0.62
C LEU A 227 -5.92 16.24 1.73
N THR A 228 -4.93 15.97 2.57
CA THR A 228 -5.10 15.20 3.81
C THR A 228 -4.68 16.03 5.01
N ALA A 229 -5.37 15.84 6.13
CA ALA A 229 -5.00 16.41 7.42
C ALA A 229 -5.21 15.39 8.52
N THR A 230 -4.14 15.07 9.25
CA THR A 230 -4.14 14.17 10.40
C THR A 230 -3.82 14.96 11.65
N TYR A 231 -4.65 14.83 12.69
CA TYR A 231 -4.39 15.36 14.02
C TYR A 231 -4.38 14.25 15.06
N SER A 232 -3.24 14.06 15.74
CA SER A 232 -3.01 12.99 16.71
C SER A 232 -2.87 13.54 18.13
N ALA A 233 -3.83 13.22 18.99
CA ALA A 233 -3.88 13.67 20.38
C ALA A 233 -3.89 12.47 21.35
N GLY A 234 -2.69 12.08 21.80
CA GLY A 234 -2.52 10.92 22.67
C GLY A 234 -2.91 9.65 21.93
N ASP A 235 -3.87 8.91 22.48
CA ASP A 235 -4.31 7.62 21.94
C ASP A 235 -5.34 7.75 20.80
N PHE A 236 -5.74 8.98 20.43
CA PHE A 236 -6.75 9.26 19.41
C PHE A 236 -6.17 10.06 18.25
N SER A 237 -6.49 9.69 17.02
CA SER A 237 -6.22 10.48 15.81
C SER A 237 -7.48 10.70 14.98
N VAL A 238 -7.53 11.85 14.30
CA VAL A 238 -8.55 12.17 13.30
C VAL A 238 -7.86 12.46 11.98
N ILE A 239 -8.37 11.86 10.91
CA ILE A 239 -7.91 12.05 9.54
C ILE A 239 -9.07 12.66 8.76
N GLY A 240 -8.81 13.75 8.05
CA GLY A 240 -9.69 14.29 7.02
C GLY A 240 -9.01 14.15 5.65
N GLU A 241 -9.78 13.79 4.64
CA GLU A 241 -9.33 13.57 3.28
C GLU A 241 -10.28 14.27 2.30
N TYR A 242 -9.70 14.92 1.29
CA TYR A 242 -10.44 15.45 0.15
C TYR A 242 -9.62 15.22 -1.12
N GLN A 243 -10.26 14.68 -2.15
CA GLN A 243 -9.69 14.53 -3.48
C GLN A 243 -10.68 15.11 -4.50
N THR A 244 -10.18 15.72 -5.58
CA THR A 244 -11.02 16.25 -6.64
C THR A 244 -10.33 16.09 -7.98
N ARG A 245 -11.12 15.67 -8.97
CA ARG A 245 -10.70 15.68 -10.36
C ARG A 245 -11.87 16.06 -11.23
N LYS A 246 -11.68 17.17 -11.94
CA LYS A 246 -12.69 17.75 -12.82
C LYS A 246 -13.16 16.75 -13.89
N ASP A 247 -14.47 16.73 -14.11
CA ASP A 247 -15.16 15.86 -15.06
C ASP A 247 -14.95 14.36 -14.75
N VAL A 248 -14.59 14.03 -13.51
CA VAL A 248 -14.44 12.65 -13.01
C VAL A 248 -15.22 12.49 -11.71
N ASN A 249 -14.68 12.96 -10.58
CA ASN A 249 -15.36 12.90 -9.29
C ASN A 249 -14.67 13.73 -8.21
N ASP A 250 -15.42 13.97 -7.15
CA ASP A 250 -14.94 14.45 -5.86
C ASP A 250 -15.05 13.35 -4.80
N ILE A 251 -14.05 13.23 -3.93
CA ILE A 251 -14.05 12.32 -2.78
C ILE A 251 -13.84 13.13 -1.51
N VAL A 252 -14.67 12.90 -0.48
CA VAL A 252 -14.48 13.43 0.86
C VAL A 252 -14.52 12.31 1.87
N GLY A 253 -13.61 12.34 2.84
CA GLY A 253 -13.53 11.32 3.88
C GLY A 253 -13.15 11.88 5.24
N VAL A 254 -13.63 11.20 6.28
CA VAL A 254 -13.23 11.44 7.67
C VAL A 254 -13.06 10.10 8.38
N MET A 255 -12.02 10.00 9.19
CA MET A 255 -11.76 8.82 10.01
C MET A 255 -11.32 9.23 11.41
N GLY A 256 -11.81 8.50 12.42
CA GLY A 256 -11.26 8.52 13.76
C GLY A 256 -10.63 7.18 14.10
N VAL A 257 -9.43 7.20 14.67
CA VAL A 257 -8.72 6.00 15.16
C VAL A 257 -8.44 6.17 16.64
N TYR A 258 -8.77 5.17 17.44
CA TYR A 258 -8.52 5.12 18.87
C TYR A 258 -7.75 3.87 19.25
N THR A 259 -6.62 4.05 19.93
CA THR A 259 -5.78 2.96 20.42
C THR A 259 -6.01 2.75 21.92
N MET A 260 -6.03 1.50 22.38
CA MET A 260 -6.23 1.16 23.78
C MET A 260 -5.45 -0.11 24.14
N GLY A 261 -4.22 0.08 24.60
CA GLY A 261 -3.29 -1.03 24.86
C GLY A 261 -2.99 -1.79 23.58
N ALA A 262 -3.31 -3.08 23.54
CA ALA A 262 -3.14 -3.91 22.37
C ALA A 262 -4.25 -3.77 21.31
N ASN A 263 -5.26 -2.91 21.53
CA ASN A 263 -6.41 -2.79 20.64
C ASN A 263 -6.37 -1.49 19.85
N GLN A 264 -6.89 -1.52 18.62
CA GLN A 264 -7.20 -0.36 17.79
C GLN A 264 -8.67 -0.43 17.39
N PHE A 265 -9.34 0.73 17.41
CA PHE A 265 -10.69 0.90 16.90
C PHE A 265 -10.67 2.02 15.87
N ALA A 266 -11.22 1.78 14.70
CA ALA A 266 -11.38 2.81 13.68
C ALA A 266 -12.83 2.92 13.22
N LEU A 267 -13.25 4.14 12.92
CA LEU A 267 -14.51 4.44 12.25
C LEU A 267 -14.22 5.45 11.15
N SER A 268 -14.57 5.12 9.91
CA SER A 268 -14.46 6.03 8.77
C SER A 268 -15.77 6.19 8.04
N TYR A 269 -15.90 7.34 7.40
CA TYR A 269 -16.93 7.64 6.41
C TYR A 269 -16.24 8.23 5.19
N GLN A 270 -16.59 7.75 4.00
CA GLN A 270 -16.20 8.34 2.71
C GLN A 270 -17.45 8.57 1.86
N MET A 271 -17.40 9.59 1.02
CA MET A 271 -18.40 9.85 -0.01
C MET A 271 -17.70 10.25 -1.31
N LEU A 272 -18.22 9.75 -2.42
CA LEU A 272 -17.81 10.06 -3.78
C LEU A 272 -18.99 10.69 -4.51
N ASP A 273 -18.76 11.80 -5.22
CA ASP A 273 -19.72 12.50 -6.08
C ASP A 273 -19.19 12.43 -7.52
N ASP A 274 -19.86 11.69 -8.41
CA ASP A 274 -19.44 11.50 -9.81
C ASP A 274 -19.88 12.70 -10.66
N ASP A 275 -18.92 13.36 -11.32
CA ASP A 275 -19.19 14.58 -12.09
C ASP A 275 -20.02 14.32 -13.36
N ALA A 276 -19.91 13.12 -13.93
CA ALA A 276 -20.52 12.78 -15.21
C ALA A 276 -21.99 12.35 -15.05
N SER A 277 -22.30 11.52 -14.05
CA SER A 277 -23.67 11.08 -13.76
C SER A 277 -24.39 11.99 -12.77
N GLY A 278 -23.65 12.60 -11.83
CA GLY A 278 -24.20 13.23 -10.63
C GLY A 278 -24.63 12.24 -9.55
N ASP A 279 -24.28 10.95 -9.72
CA ASP A 279 -24.56 9.90 -8.74
C ASP A 279 -23.58 9.98 -7.57
N LYS A 280 -24.06 9.57 -6.40
CA LYS A 280 -23.26 9.56 -5.17
C LYS A 280 -23.12 8.16 -4.62
N ASN A 281 -21.92 7.87 -4.12
CA ASN A 281 -21.62 6.67 -3.38
C ASN A 281 -21.09 7.04 -2.01
N ASP A 282 -21.43 6.29 -0.97
CA ASP A 282 -20.87 6.48 0.35
C ASP A 282 -20.63 5.15 1.07
N THR A 283 -19.65 5.17 1.98
CA THR A 283 -19.23 4.00 2.74
C THR A 283 -18.93 4.38 4.18
N ILE A 284 -19.46 3.59 5.11
CA ILE A 284 -19.09 3.60 6.53
C ILE A 284 -18.34 2.31 6.85
N ILE A 285 -17.16 2.44 7.46
CA ILE A 285 -16.32 1.31 7.84
C ILE A 285 -16.02 1.37 9.34
N LEU A 286 -16.27 0.27 10.04
CA LEU A 286 -15.89 0.05 11.43
C LEU A 286 -14.81 -1.03 11.48
N GLN A 287 -13.73 -0.77 12.22
CA GLN A 287 -12.69 -1.76 12.51
C GLN A 287 -12.50 -1.92 14.02
N ALA A 288 -12.29 -3.17 14.45
CA ALA A 288 -11.72 -3.51 15.74
C ALA A 288 -10.55 -4.48 15.54
N LEU A 289 -9.34 -4.05 15.85
CA LEU A 289 -8.09 -4.81 15.68
C LEU A 289 -7.45 -5.07 17.05
N HIS A 290 -6.87 -6.26 17.21
CA HIS A 290 -6.14 -6.67 18.41
C HIS A 290 -4.77 -7.25 18.07
N ASN A 291 -3.73 -6.58 18.55
CA ASN A 291 -2.34 -7.04 18.48
C ASN A 291 -2.12 -8.22 19.43
N VAL A 292 -1.94 -9.42 18.88
CA VAL A 292 -1.67 -10.65 19.64
C VAL A 292 -0.19 -10.74 20.00
N SER A 293 0.69 -10.28 19.11
CA SER A 293 2.13 -10.15 19.34
C SER A 293 2.73 -9.08 18.41
N ASP A 294 4.03 -8.80 18.54
CA ASP A 294 4.77 -7.90 17.64
C ASP A 294 4.72 -8.31 16.16
N HIS A 295 4.35 -9.57 15.88
CA HIS A 295 4.30 -10.15 14.55
C HIS A 295 2.89 -10.51 14.10
N MET A 296 1.86 -10.33 14.93
CA MET A 296 0.54 -10.87 14.63
C MET A 296 -0.58 -10.03 15.22
N TYR A 297 -1.58 -9.74 14.41
CA TYR A 297 -2.86 -9.20 14.86
C TYR A 297 -4.03 -9.96 14.26
N VAL A 298 -5.19 -9.77 14.90
CA VAL A 298 -6.49 -10.22 14.40
C VAL A 298 -7.42 -9.03 14.35
N TYR A 299 -8.38 -9.04 13.43
CA TYR A 299 -9.31 -7.93 13.26
C TYR A 299 -10.72 -8.40 12.94
N PHE A 300 -11.67 -7.51 13.19
CA PHE A 300 -13.00 -7.52 12.62
C PHE A 300 -13.23 -6.21 11.89
N GLU A 301 -13.81 -6.28 10.70
CA GLU A 301 -14.28 -5.10 9.97
C GLU A 301 -15.73 -5.27 9.52
N GLY A 302 -16.45 -4.15 9.51
CA GLY A 302 -17.82 -4.06 9.02
C GLY A 302 -17.98 -2.86 8.10
N TYR A 303 -18.55 -3.10 6.93
CA TYR A 303 -18.77 -2.12 5.88
C TYR A 303 -20.25 -1.98 5.59
N LEU A 304 -20.71 -0.76 5.45
CA LEU A 304 -22.03 -0.40 4.95
C LEU A 304 -21.83 0.62 3.84
N SER A 305 -22.17 0.23 2.62
CA SER A 305 -21.91 0.98 1.41
C SER A 305 -23.20 1.18 0.64
N GLY A 306 -23.41 2.37 0.10
CA GLY A 306 -24.60 2.75 -0.66
C GLY A 306 -24.24 3.60 -1.87
N ALA A 307 -25.08 3.53 -2.90
CA ALA A 307 -24.93 4.27 -4.14
C ALA A 307 -26.30 4.72 -4.67
N ASP A 308 -26.34 5.80 -5.46
CA ASP A 308 -27.57 6.23 -6.15
C ASP A 308 -27.95 5.30 -7.32
N SER A 309 -26.95 4.60 -7.87
CA SER A 309 -27.07 3.66 -8.98
C SER A 309 -26.59 2.27 -8.58
N ALA A 310 -27.10 1.23 -9.24
CA ALA A 310 -26.62 -0.13 -9.02
C ALA A 310 -25.20 -0.29 -9.57
N ILE A 311 -24.22 -0.34 -8.67
CA ILE A 311 -22.78 -0.47 -8.98
C ILE A 311 -22.14 -1.73 -8.39
N TYR A 312 -22.80 -2.37 -7.42
CA TYR A 312 -22.24 -3.52 -6.74
C TYR A 312 -22.50 -4.81 -7.51
N GLU A 313 -21.49 -5.68 -7.57
CA GLU A 313 -21.57 -7.00 -8.20
C GLU A 313 -22.34 -7.98 -7.31
N ASP A 314 -23.23 -8.79 -7.90
CA ASP A 314 -23.88 -9.89 -7.18
C ASP A 314 -22.81 -10.90 -6.73
N PRO A 315 -22.59 -11.06 -5.42
CA PRO A 315 -21.51 -11.90 -4.93
C PRO A 315 -21.74 -13.40 -5.22
N ASP A 316 -22.98 -13.85 -5.43
CA ASP A 316 -23.29 -15.26 -5.71
C ASP A 316 -23.13 -15.61 -7.20
N THR A 317 -23.47 -14.68 -8.09
CA THR A 317 -23.53 -14.95 -9.54
C THR A 317 -22.44 -14.26 -10.36
N GLY A 318 -21.77 -13.26 -9.78
CA GLY A 318 -20.82 -12.38 -10.47
C GLY A 318 -21.48 -11.40 -11.45
N ALA A 319 -22.79 -11.16 -11.31
CA ALA A 319 -23.50 -10.21 -12.16
C ALA A 319 -23.14 -8.77 -11.77
N ALA A 320 -22.51 -8.03 -12.67
CA ALA A 320 -22.19 -6.62 -12.46
C ALA A 320 -23.47 -5.77 -12.31
N ASN A 321 -23.37 -4.66 -11.54
CA ASN A 321 -24.45 -3.68 -11.35
C ASN A 321 -25.76 -4.30 -10.85
N ALA A 322 -25.66 -5.23 -9.90
CA ALA A 322 -26.79 -6.01 -9.39
C ALA A 322 -27.54 -5.33 -8.24
N GLY A 323 -26.89 -4.44 -7.51
CA GLY A 323 -27.51 -3.66 -6.44
C GLY A 323 -26.77 -2.36 -6.15
N ASP A 324 -27.44 -1.51 -5.39
CA ASP A 324 -27.04 -0.17 -4.99
C ASP A 324 -26.67 -0.07 -3.50
N GLU A 325 -26.88 -1.13 -2.72
CA GLU A 325 -26.42 -1.25 -1.33
C GLU A 325 -25.59 -2.51 -1.13
N GLN A 326 -24.44 -2.39 -0.47
CA GLN A 326 -23.56 -3.50 -0.10
C GLN A 326 -23.25 -3.47 1.40
N SER A 327 -23.17 -4.67 1.99
CA SER A 327 -22.62 -4.84 3.34
C SER A 327 -21.55 -5.93 3.35
N ILE A 328 -20.47 -5.67 4.08
CA ILE A 328 -19.39 -6.62 4.30
C ILE A 328 -19.18 -6.80 5.80
N ALA A 329 -19.01 -8.04 6.24
CA ALA A 329 -18.49 -8.35 7.56
C ALA A 329 -17.30 -9.30 7.41
N SER A 330 -16.15 -8.95 7.97
CA SER A 330 -14.92 -9.73 7.88
C SER A 330 -14.30 -10.00 9.23
N VAL A 331 -13.65 -11.14 9.35
CA VAL A 331 -12.72 -11.45 10.45
C VAL A 331 -11.45 -11.98 9.83
N GLY A 332 -10.33 -11.36 10.16
CA GLY A 332 -9.04 -11.74 9.59
C GLY A 332 -7.93 -11.84 10.62
N ALA A 333 -6.82 -12.41 10.17
CA ALA A 333 -5.58 -12.50 10.91
C ALA A 333 -4.41 -12.24 9.97
N VAL A 334 -3.44 -11.47 10.45
CA VAL A 334 -2.22 -11.14 9.72
C VAL A 334 -1.02 -11.56 10.55
N TYR A 335 -0.04 -12.18 9.90
CA TYR A 335 1.25 -12.53 10.50
C TYR A 335 2.40 -11.99 9.65
N TYR A 336 3.26 -11.15 10.23
CA TYR A 336 4.48 -10.62 9.61
C TYR A 336 5.72 -11.42 10.04
N PHE A 337 6.64 -11.64 9.11
CA PHE A 337 7.94 -12.29 9.37
C PHE A 337 9.11 -11.54 8.76
#